data_AF-A0A835WQI8-F1
#
_entry.id   AF-A0A835WQI8-F1
#
_cell.length_a   1.000
_cell.length_b   1.000
_cell.length_c   1.000
_cell.angle_alpha   90.00
_cell.angle_beta   90.00
_cell.angle_gamma   90.00
#
_symmetry.space_group_name_H-M   'P 1'
#
loop_
_entity.id
_entity.type
_entity.pdbx_description
1 polymer ?
#
loop_
_entity_poly.entity_id
_entity_poly.type
_entity_poly.pdbx_seq_one_letter_code
_entity_poly.pdbx_strand_id
1 'polypeptide(L)'
;MALNPHLRAVRWGAVALAFVAVVSTLAGLFAPSAIEKALHQAIMESVVWRPDSPPEVDARYRGYPADPAAPPDYFRVWLWNLTNLPDVRRGAKPHMVEVGPLTYIKRRVKVDVWWDRRGRVAVKEWDYHIFQPQLSAPLGPNDTITTLNLPLLGALELLHAYSASVPAVRPLLDVLVGVLSGWRDPEQHVDGLFARRTPAELLWGYEDLLLQRLQLLLGPAFIPSTRVQLIPNDTSPEHVRLHQPPNVVDTGWRPAGLDPEAGGGDASGEVEPGGTPVPAGGPGDTATGRRGGAGHKARVFVNERKIWNIEREAGWSNVTSWGPNCTERVRGTDAFQFRPGLQRNESLRVWITELFRSAALLYRGDVELHGIKLFRFEPDPREGEPDPCHHQAIRGLANVTVPQAVGPNGNGSDANGAAHGVPLFMSLPHFCLVDPAVSAALGGVECDPRLHTTYIDVEPTTGVTMRAAKRLQLSSQLSDTARATLEPGIASSLLLPVFWAEEASQVSEAQAAAFRGSVYRVQALVAALRAYALPVAAVAAALAVGAGGAAFAAARRQDRRQAEDGVAVEARGVGDEEGGPEGGGGDGASLVARMGADGGGGGGTSNGPAGLSQPLLSEGAQ
;
A
#
# COMPACT_ATOMS: atom_id res chain seq x y z
N MET A 1 -28.97 66.91 -13.02
CA MET A 1 -29.44 65.89 -12.05
C MET A 1 -28.25 65.18 -11.42
N ALA A 2 -28.08 65.25 -10.10
CA ALA A 2 -27.18 64.36 -9.37
C ALA A 2 -28.01 63.28 -8.67
N LEU A 3 -27.70 61.99 -8.89
CA LEU A 3 -28.35 60.92 -8.12
C LEU A 3 -27.96 61.04 -6.64
N ASN A 4 -28.95 60.90 -5.77
CA ASN A 4 -28.78 60.86 -4.32
C ASN A 4 -27.67 59.85 -3.94
N PRO A 5 -26.65 60.22 -3.14
CA PRO A 5 -25.51 59.37 -2.83
C PRO A 5 -25.91 58.02 -2.21
N HIS A 6 -26.98 57.95 -1.43
CA HIS A 6 -27.47 56.69 -0.86
C HIS A 6 -27.96 55.71 -1.94
N LEU A 7 -28.65 56.21 -2.98
CA LEU A 7 -29.10 55.39 -4.12
C LEU A 7 -27.93 54.91 -5.00
N ARG A 8 -26.84 55.68 -5.05
CA ARG A 8 -25.57 55.23 -5.66
C ARG A 8 -24.93 54.12 -4.83
N ALA A 9 -24.84 54.29 -3.51
CA ALA A 9 -24.25 53.30 -2.61
C ALA A 9 -24.98 51.95 -2.65
N VAL A 10 -26.32 51.93 -2.59
CA VAL A 10 -27.11 50.69 -2.67
C VAL A 10 -26.95 50.00 -4.03
N ARG A 11 -26.90 50.77 -5.14
CA ARG A 11 -26.64 50.20 -6.48
C ARG A 11 -25.25 49.56 -6.58
N TRP A 12 -24.20 50.22 -6.10
CA TRP A 12 -22.86 49.63 -6.07
C TRP A 12 -22.77 48.41 -5.14
N GLY A 13 -23.47 48.43 -4.00
CA GLY A 13 -23.60 47.26 -3.12
C GLY A 13 -24.28 46.07 -3.79
N ALA A 14 -25.38 46.29 -4.51
CA ALA A 14 -26.06 45.23 -5.26
C ALA A 14 -25.19 44.65 -6.40
N VAL A 15 -24.43 45.50 -7.10
CA VAL A 15 -23.46 45.08 -8.13
C VAL A 15 -22.31 44.27 -7.50
N ALA A 16 -21.78 44.70 -6.34
CA ALA A 16 -20.75 43.97 -5.62
C ALA A 16 -21.25 42.59 -5.14
N LEU A 17 -22.47 42.51 -4.60
CA LEU A 17 -23.09 41.24 -4.19
C LEU A 17 -23.34 40.31 -5.38
N ALA A 18 -23.80 40.84 -6.52
CA ALA A 18 -23.96 40.06 -7.75
C ALA A 18 -22.61 39.56 -8.30
N PHE A 19 -21.57 40.39 -8.24
CA PHE A 19 -20.20 39.99 -8.62
C PHE A 19 -19.67 38.88 -7.70
N VAL A 20 -19.85 39.00 -6.37
CA VAL A 20 -19.51 37.93 -5.42
C VAL A 20 -20.29 36.65 -5.72
N ALA A 21 -21.60 36.74 -5.99
CA ALA A 21 -22.41 35.58 -6.35
C ALA A 21 -21.89 34.86 -7.61
N VAL A 22 -21.54 35.61 -8.66
CA VAL A 22 -20.96 35.06 -9.89
C VAL A 22 -19.59 34.45 -9.63
N VAL A 23 -18.69 35.14 -8.91
CA VAL A 23 -17.35 34.63 -8.58
C VAL A 23 -17.43 33.38 -7.71
N SER A 24 -18.28 33.34 -6.69
CA SER A 24 -18.51 32.14 -5.86
C SER A 24 -19.15 30.99 -6.66
N THR A 25 -20.03 31.27 -7.61
CA THR A 25 -20.59 30.24 -8.52
C THR A 25 -19.49 29.64 -9.40
N LEU A 26 -18.70 30.49 -10.06
CA LEU A 26 -17.59 30.07 -10.93
C LEU A 26 -16.52 29.32 -10.13
N ALA A 27 -16.19 29.79 -8.92
CA ALA A 27 -15.29 29.09 -8.02
C ALA A 27 -15.85 27.71 -7.62
N GLY A 28 -17.11 27.63 -7.19
CA GLY A 28 -17.74 26.36 -6.82
C GLY A 28 -17.86 25.35 -7.95
N LEU A 29 -18.07 25.82 -9.19
CA LEU A 29 -18.21 24.95 -10.36
C LEU A 29 -16.86 24.49 -10.94
N PHE A 30 -15.89 25.40 -11.06
CA PHE A 30 -14.64 25.15 -11.80
C PHE A 30 -13.41 24.95 -10.92
N ALA A 31 -13.31 25.57 -9.74
CA ALA A 31 -12.10 25.46 -8.92
C ALA A 31 -11.88 24.03 -8.39
N PRO A 32 -12.89 23.28 -7.89
CA PRO A 32 -12.69 21.87 -7.51
C PRO A 32 -12.12 21.03 -8.66
N SER A 33 -12.66 21.14 -9.87
CA SER A 33 -12.20 20.38 -11.04
C SER A 33 -10.82 20.81 -11.55
N ALA A 34 -10.38 22.03 -11.27
CA ALA A 34 -9.03 22.49 -11.55
C ALA A 34 -8.03 22.00 -10.48
N ILE A 35 -8.40 22.11 -9.20
CA ILE A 35 -7.54 21.69 -8.08
C ILE A 35 -7.44 20.16 -8.01
N GLU A 36 -8.47 19.39 -8.38
CA GLU A 36 -8.37 17.94 -8.52
C GLU A 36 -7.38 17.52 -9.60
N LYS A 37 -7.35 18.22 -10.75
CA LYS A 37 -6.35 17.95 -11.80
C LYS A 37 -4.94 18.29 -11.33
N ALA A 38 -4.79 19.39 -10.57
CA ALA A 38 -3.51 19.75 -9.97
C ALA A 38 -3.07 18.77 -8.87
N LEU A 39 -3.99 18.29 -8.04
CA LEU A 39 -3.74 17.28 -7.00
C LEU A 39 -3.39 15.93 -7.63
N HIS A 40 -4.12 15.49 -8.66
CA HIS A 40 -3.81 14.26 -9.40
C HIS A 40 -2.42 14.35 -10.05
N GLN A 41 -2.09 15.49 -10.67
CA GLN A 41 -0.75 15.73 -11.20
C GLN A 41 0.34 15.71 -10.11
N ALA A 42 0.11 16.36 -8.96
CA ALA A 42 1.06 16.36 -7.84
C ALA A 42 1.23 14.96 -7.21
N ILE A 43 0.18 14.16 -7.16
CA ILE A 43 0.26 12.74 -6.77
C ILE A 43 1.13 12.00 -7.78
N MET A 44 0.86 12.10 -9.08
CA MET A 44 1.67 11.45 -10.12
C MET A 44 3.14 11.89 -10.09
N GLU A 45 3.41 13.18 -9.86
CA GLU A 45 4.78 13.72 -9.71
C GLU A 45 5.50 13.24 -8.44
N SER A 46 4.77 12.74 -7.43
CA SER A 46 5.32 12.20 -6.18
C SER A 46 5.27 10.67 -6.05
N VAL A 47 4.65 9.95 -6.99
CA VAL A 47 4.60 8.47 -7.01
C VAL A 47 5.21 7.83 -8.26
N VAL A 48 5.36 8.56 -9.37
CA VAL A 48 5.99 8.03 -10.60
C VAL A 48 7.50 8.27 -10.57
N TRP A 49 8.28 7.20 -10.39
CA TRP A 49 9.72 7.26 -10.64
C TRP A 49 9.97 7.41 -12.14
N ARG A 50 10.86 8.35 -12.50
CA ARG A 50 11.28 8.67 -13.87
C ARG A 50 12.69 9.31 -13.85
N PRO A 51 13.39 9.40 -14.99
CA PRO A 51 14.76 9.95 -15.03
C PRO A 51 14.90 11.40 -14.51
N ASP A 52 13.83 12.18 -14.56
CA ASP A 52 13.71 13.57 -14.10
C ASP A 52 12.85 13.71 -12.82
N SER A 53 12.74 12.66 -12.01
CA SER A 53 12.08 12.74 -10.70
C SER A 53 12.76 13.78 -9.78
N PRO A 54 11.99 14.47 -8.91
CA PRO A 54 12.57 15.26 -7.81
C PRO A 54 13.51 14.40 -6.95
N PRO A 55 14.61 14.97 -6.39
CA PRO A 55 15.59 14.20 -5.62
C PRO A 55 14.99 13.41 -4.45
N GLU A 56 13.95 13.94 -3.80
CA GLU A 56 13.20 13.26 -2.73
C GLU A 56 12.42 12.02 -3.21
N VAL A 57 11.90 12.04 -4.45
CA VAL A 57 11.19 10.91 -5.06
C VAL A 57 12.19 9.85 -5.53
N ASP A 58 13.30 10.27 -6.15
CA ASP A 58 14.38 9.37 -6.57
C ASP A 58 15.07 8.69 -5.37
N ALA A 59 15.32 9.44 -4.29
CA ALA A 59 15.81 8.92 -3.02
C ALA A 59 14.90 7.83 -2.43
N ARG A 60 13.59 8.11 -2.35
CA ARG A 60 12.57 7.18 -1.84
C ARG A 60 12.60 5.83 -2.55
N TYR A 61 12.85 5.82 -3.86
CA TYR A 61 12.91 4.59 -4.65
C TYR A 61 14.26 3.87 -4.57
N ARG A 62 15.37 4.59 -4.40
CA ARG A 62 16.70 3.99 -4.20
C ARG A 62 16.89 3.33 -2.84
N GLY A 63 16.19 3.83 -1.82
CA GLY A 63 16.31 3.36 -0.43
C GLY A 63 17.49 3.97 0.31
N TYR A 64 17.92 3.34 1.41
CA TYR A 64 19.03 3.84 2.22
C TYR A 64 20.36 3.68 1.48
N PRO A 65 21.31 4.64 1.52
CA PRO A 65 21.32 5.89 2.30
C PRO A 65 20.74 7.10 1.55
N ALA A 66 20.16 6.93 0.36
CA ALA A 66 19.60 8.04 -0.41
C ALA A 66 18.36 8.65 0.28
N ASP A 67 17.51 7.80 0.88
CA ASP A 67 16.49 8.19 1.85
C ASP A 67 16.87 7.71 3.28
N PRO A 68 17.47 8.58 4.12
CA PRO A 68 17.72 8.29 5.54
C PRO A 68 16.46 8.37 6.41
N ALA A 69 15.38 8.97 5.92
CA ALA A 69 14.12 9.15 6.63
C ALA A 69 13.13 8.01 6.39
N ALA A 70 13.40 7.12 5.42
CA ALA A 70 12.68 5.88 5.17
C ALA A 70 12.42 5.10 6.48
N PRO A 71 11.20 4.56 6.68
CA PRO A 71 10.88 3.85 7.91
C PRO A 71 11.81 2.63 8.06
N PRO A 72 12.18 2.25 9.30
CA PRO A 72 12.94 1.03 9.52
C PRO A 72 12.11 -0.17 9.06
N ASP A 73 12.73 -1.06 8.31
CA ASP A 73 12.17 -2.37 7.98
C ASP A 73 12.71 -3.38 9.00
N TYR A 74 11.82 -3.88 9.87
CA TYR A 74 12.16 -4.85 10.89
C TYR A 74 11.99 -6.25 10.33
N PHE A 75 13.11 -6.91 10.08
CA PHE A 75 13.15 -8.32 9.74
C PHE A 75 13.39 -9.13 11.02
N ARG A 76 12.38 -9.89 11.45
CA ARG A 76 12.39 -10.68 12.69
C ARG A 76 12.28 -12.15 12.36
N VAL A 77 13.08 -12.98 13.01
CA VAL A 77 13.06 -14.45 12.78
C VAL A 77 12.85 -15.19 14.09
N TRP A 78 11.98 -16.19 14.05
CA TRP A 78 11.74 -17.15 15.12
C TRP A 78 12.02 -18.55 14.59
N LEU A 79 12.94 -19.27 15.22
CA LEU A 79 13.32 -20.62 14.80
C LEU A 79 12.60 -21.66 15.66
N TRP A 80 12.37 -22.84 15.11
CA TRP A 80 11.66 -23.93 15.78
C TRP A 80 12.64 -24.98 16.32
N ASN A 81 12.60 -25.20 17.63
CA ASN A 81 13.46 -26.14 18.36
C ASN A 81 12.67 -27.40 18.76
N LEU A 82 13.08 -28.57 18.28
CA LEU A 82 12.48 -29.86 18.65
C LEU A 82 13.00 -30.33 20.01
N THR A 83 12.19 -30.22 21.07
CA THR A 83 12.67 -30.48 22.44
C THR A 83 12.61 -31.93 22.89
N ASN A 84 11.88 -32.81 22.17
CA ASN A 84 11.65 -34.20 22.57
C ASN A 84 12.10 -35.25 21.52
N LEU A 85 13.13 -34.95 20.71
CA LEU A 85 13.65 -35.86 19.67
C LEU A 85 13.86 -37.33 20.13
N PRO A 86 14.38 -37.64 21.34
CA PRO A 86 14.51 -39.03 21.79
C PRO A 86 13.18 -39.79 21.89
N ASP A 87 12.07 -39.09 22.17
CA ASP A 87 10.73 -39.66 22.22
C ASP A 87 10.07 -39.73 20.83
N VAL A 88 10.34 -38.76 19.96
CA VAL A 88 9.88 -38.82 18.55
C VAL A 88 10.44 -40.05 17.84
N ARG A 89 11.71 -40.41 18.11
CA ARG A 89 12.34 -41.66 17.66
C ARG A 89 11.72 -42.94 18.24
N ARG A 90 10.85 -42.82 19.25
CA ARG A 90 10.03 -43.91 19.82
C ARG A 90 8.56 -43.83 19.36
N GLY A 91 8.26 -43.01 18.36
CA GLY A 91 6.89 -42.79 17.85
C GLY A 91 6.05 -41.78 18.64
N ALA A 92 6.63 -41.02 19.57
CA ALA A 92 5.91 -39.96 20.26
C ALA A 92 5.68 -38.74 19.35
N LYS A 93 4.66 -37.94 19.70
CA LYS A 93 4.31 -36.70 19.01
C LYS A 93 5.45 -35.65 19.14
N PRO A 94 5.93 -35.01 18.06
CA PRO A 94 6.94 -33.96 18.13
C PRO A 94 6.46 -32.75 18.93
N HIS A 95 7.34 -32.20 19.77
CA HIS A 95 7.10 -30.99 20.54
C HIS A 95 8.08 -29.90 20.11
N MET A 96 7.55 -28.87 19.45
CA MET A 96 8.30 -27.73 18.94
C MET A 96 8.20 -26.57 19.94
N VAL A 97 9.32 -25.89 20.20
CA VAL A 97 9.36 -24.65 20.99
C VAL A 97 9.91 -23.55 20.10
N GLU A 98 9.24 -22.41 20.12
CA GLU A 98 9.66 -21.21 19.39
C GLU A 98 10.87 -20.55 20.08
N VAL A 99 11.87 -20.16 19.30
CA VAL A 99 13.10 -19.51 19.75
C VAL A 99 13.30 -18.22 18.95
N GLY A 100 12.93 -17.09 19.54
CA GLY A 100 13.01 -15.77 18.92
C GLY A 100 12.29 -14.67 19.73
N PRO A 101 12.12 -13.47 19.15
CA PRO A 101 12.63 -13.06 17.85
C PRO A 101 14.14 -12.86 17.87
N LEU A 102 14.79 -13.10 16.73
CA LEU A 102 16.05 -12.46 16.37
C LEU A 102 15.72 -11.30 15.42
N THR A 103 15.89 -10.08 15.91
CA THR A 103 15.49 -8.86 15.20
C THR A 103 16.67 -8.23 14.48
N TYR A 104 16.46 -7.91 13.22
CA TYR A 104 17.37 -7.18 12.34
C TYR A 104 16.65 -5.95 11.78
N ILE A 105 17.41 -4.91 11.45
CA ILE A 105 16.94 -3.88 10.51
C ILE A 105 17.43 -4.31 9.12
N LYS A 106 16.49 -4.60 8.23
CA LYS A 106 16.77 -4.85 6.82
C LYS A 106 17.01 -3.52 6.11
N ARG A 107 17.96 -3.48 5.20
CA ARG A 107 18.30 -2.31 4.39
C ARG A 107 18.43 -2.74 2.93
N ARG A 108 17.72 -2.01 2.07
CA ARG A 108 17.51 -2.29 0.65
C ARG A 108 18.06 -1.13 -0.17
N VAL A 109 18.94 -1.43 -1.12
CA VAL A 109 19.67 -0.43 -1.91
C VAL A 109 19.57 -0.75 -3.40
N LYS A 110 18.93 0.12 -4.20
CA LYS A 110 18.88 -0.07 -5.66
C LYS A 110 20.11 0.51 -6.34
N VAL A 111 20.95 -0.38 -6.87
CA VAL A 111 22.14 -0.05 -7.66
C VAL A 111 21.88 -0.26 -9.16
N ASP A 112 22.80 0.25 -10.00
CA ASP A 112 22.76 0.13 -11.47
C ASP A 112 21.41 0.53 -12.09
N VAL A 113 20.82 1.62 -11.59
CA VAL A 113 19.52 2.12 -12.06
C VAL A 113 19.65 2.70 -13.47
N TRP A 114 19.01 2.06 -14.45
CA TRP A 114 18.92 2.54 -15.83
C TRP A 114 17.47 2.46 -16.35
N TRP A 115 17.21 3.16 -17.47
CA TRP A 115 15.87 3.35 -18.03
C TRP A 115 15.81 2.90 -19.49
N ASP A 116 14.77 2.13 -19.84
CA ASP A 116 14.58 1.65 -21.21
C ASP A 116 13.78 2.63 -22.09
N ARG A 117 13.78 2.40 -23.40
CA ARG A 117 13.03 3.23 -24.36
C ARG A 117 11.51 3.14 -24.21
N ARG A 118 10.98 2.18 -23.42
CA ARG A 118 9.55 2.05 -23.10
C ARG A 118 9.18 2.73 -21.78
N GLY A 119 10.15 3.35 -21.08
CA GLY A 119 9.94 4.04 -19.81
C GLY A 119 9.92 3.12 -18.58
N ARG A 120 10.39 1.87 -18.73
CA ARG A 120 10.59 0.96 -17.60
C ARG A 120 11.94 1.26 -16.94
N VAL A 121 11.99 1.12 -15.62
CA VAL A 121 13.26 1.16 -14.88
C VAL A 121 13.79 -0.26 -14.73
N ALA A 122 15.11 -0.39 -14.72
CA ALA A 122 15.79 -1.63 -14.42
C ALA A 122 16.92 -1.38 -13.43
N VAL A 123 17.05 -2.29 -12.46
CA VAL A 123 17.80 -2.08 -11.21
C VAL A 123 18.39 -3.42 -10.74
N LYS A 124 19.44 -3.38 -9.94
CA LYS A 124 19.85 -4.52 -9.09
C LYS A 124 19.64 -4.12 -7.63
N GLU A 125 19.30 -5.06 -6.77
CA GLU A 125 18.88 -4.77 -5.40
C GLU A 125 19.84 -5.43 -4.40
N TRP A 126 20.50 -4.60 -3.58
CA TRP A 126 21.37 -5.07 -2.51
C TRP A 126 20.63 -5.00 -1.18
N ASP A 127 20.26 -6.17 -0.64
CA ASP A 127 19.65 -6.32 0.67
C ASP A 127 20.70 -6.78 1.71
N TYR A 128 20.74 -6.10 2.86
CA TYR A 128 21.61 -6.47 3.99
C TYR A 128 20.93 -6.24 5.35
N HIS A 129 21.40 -6.94 6.39
CA HIS A 129 20.71 -7.05 7.68
C HIS A 129 21.58 -6.58 8.85
N ILE A 130 21.06 -5.66 9.68
CA ILE A 130 21.76 -5.10 10.85
C ILE A 130 21.11 -5.62 12.14
N PHE A 131 21.77 -6.55 12.83
CA PHE A 131 21.25 -7.16 14.06
C PHE A 131 20.95 -6.12 15.17
N GLN A 132 19.86 -6.34 15.91
CA GLN A 132 19.39 -5.50 17.01
C GLN A 132 19.33 -6.30 18.32
N PRO A 133 20.44 -6.41 19.08
CA PRO A 133 20.49 -7.20 20.32
C PRO A 133 19.39 -6.81 21.32
N GLN A 134 19.16 -5.52 21.51
CA GLN A 134 18.15 -4.96 22.41
C GLN A 134 16.69 -5.16 21.97
N LEU A 135 16.45 -5.73 20.78
CA LEU A 135 15.13 -6.13 20.27
C LEU A 135 15.04 -7.64 20.01
N SER A 136 16.01 -8.42 20.50
CA SER A 136 16.13 -9.86 20.24
C SER A 136 16.06 -10.67 21.53
N ALA A 137 15.73 -11.95 21.41
CA ALA A 137 15.82 -12.91 22.51
C ALA A 137 17.29 -12.99 23.03
N PRO A 138 17.50 -13.10 24.36
CA PRO A 138 18.82 -13.12 24.97
C PRO A 138 19.49 -14.50 24.84
N LEU A 139 19.80 -14.89 23.60
CA LEU A 139 20.48 -16.15 23.29
C LEU A 139 22.00 -16.01 23.40
N GLY A 140 22.65 -16.99 24.02
CA GLY A 140 24.09 -17.13 24.02
C GLY A 140 24.64 -17.52 22.63
N PRO A 141 25.92 -17.23 22.34
CA PRO A 141 26.53 -17.56 21.04
C PRO A 141 26.65 -19.08 20.79
N ASN A 142 26.53 -19.89 21.84
CA ASN A 142 26.61 -21.35 21.79
C ASN A 142 25.23 -22.01 21.98
N ASP A 143 24.15 -21.23 22.06
CA ASP A 143 22.79 -21.77 22.25
C ASP A 143 22.35 -22.44 20.94
N THR A 144 22.18 -23.75 20.98
CA THR A 144 21.80 -24.55 19.80
C THR A 144 20.33 -24.96 19.85
N ILE A 145 19.70 -25.00 18.68
CA ILE A 145 18.37 -25.59 18.50
C ILE A 145 18.49 -26.92 17.76
N THR A 146 17.63 -27.87 18.11
CA THR A 146 17.50 -29.15 17.39
C THR A 146 16.52 -28.96 16.25
N THR A 147 16.98 -29.11 15.01
CA THR A 147 16.17 -28.96 13.80
C THR A 147 16.52 -30.02 12.75
N LEU A 148 15.87 -29.98 11.59
CA LEU A 148 16.12 -30.93 10.50
C LEU A 148 17.49 -30.73 9.86
N ASN A 149 18.17 -31.84 9.56
CA ASN A 149 19.40 -31.88 8.78
C ASN A 149 19.07 -31.75 7.28
N LEU A 150 18.70 -30.54 6.86
CA LEU A 150 18.30 -30.24 5.49
C LEU A 150 19.35 -30.65 4.42
N PRO A 151 20.67 -30.51 4.65
CA PRO A 151 21.68 -30.98 3.69
C PRO A 151 21.65 -32.49 3.46
N LEU A 152 21.58 -33.29 4.53
CA LEU A 152 21.47 -34.75 4.40
C LEU A 152 20.14 -35.16 3.76
N LEU A 153 19.04 -34.50 4.12
CA LEU A 153 17.72 -34.76 3.54
C LEU A 153 17.71 -34.48 2.03
N GLY A 154 18.22 -33.32 1.60
CA GLY A 154 18.35 -32.98 0.17
C GLY A 154 19.30 -33.90 -0.59
N ALA A 155 20.43 -34.29 0.02
CA ALA A 155 21.36 -35.24 -0.58
C ALA A 155 20.71 -36.63 -0.78
N LEU A 156 19.91 -37.11 0.19
CA LEU A 156 19.19 -38.37 0.06
C LEU A 156 18.14 -38.32 -1.06
N GLU A 157 17.31 -37.27 -1.13
CA GLU A 157 16.31 -37.15 -2.19
C GLU A 157 16.96 -37.02 -3.59
N LEU A 158 18.07 -36.28 -3.72
CA LEU A 158 18.81 -36.17 -4.97
C LEU A 158 19.44 -37.51 -5.39
N LEU A 159 19.99 -38.29 -4.45
CA LEU A 159 20.55 -39.61 -4.71
C LEU A 159 19.45 -40.63 -5.07
N HIS A 160 18.29 -40.60 -4.42
CA HIS A 160 17.14 -41.44 -4.79
C HIS A 160 16.63 -41.09 -6.20
N ALA A 161 16.46 -39.81 -6.53
CA ALA A 161 16.08 -39.34 -7.86
C ALA A 161 17.07 -39.79 -8.95
N TYR A 162 18.38 -39.69 -8.66
CA TYR A 162 19.41 -40.13 -9.59
C TYR A 162 19.46 -41.67 -9.75
N SER A 163 19.22 -42.42 -8.67
CA SER A 163 19.16 -43.89 -8.74
C SER A 163 17.93 -44.44 -9.48
N ALA A 164 16.82 -43.69 -9.46
CA ALA A 164 15.62 -44.01 -10.22
C ALA A 164 15.77 -43.68 -11.72
N SER A 165 16.38 -42.54 -12.06
CA SER A 165 16.58 -42.11 -13.44
C SER A 165 17.73 -42.81 -14.17
N VAL A 166 18.75 -43.31 -13.44
CA VAL A 166 19.88 -44.07 -14.02
C VAL A 166 20.04 -45.43 -13.31
N PRO A 167 19.24 -46.46 -13.67
CA PRO A 167 19.26 -47.77 -12.99
C PRO A 167 20.62 -48.48 -12.97
N ALA A 168 21.51 -48.17 -13.92
CA ALA A 168 22.84 -48.77 -14.01
C ALA A 168 23.79 -48.39 -12.86
N VAL A 169 23.62 -47.21 -12.24
CA VAL A 169 24.43 -46.77 -11.09
C VAL A 169 23.77 -47.06 -9.74
N ARG A 170 22.52 -47.53 -9.73
CA ARG A 170 21.75 -47.78 -8.51
C ARG A 170 22.50 -48.61 -7.45
N PRO A 171 23.19 -49.73 -7.76
CA PRO A 171 23.92 -50.49 -6.72
C PRO A 171 25.03 -49.70 -6.02
N LEU A 172 25.65 -48.74 -6.71
CA LEU A 172 26.67 -47.85 -6.12
C LEU A 172 26.02 -46.76 -5.26
N LEU A 173 24.87 -46.24 -5.69
CA LEU A 173 24.11 -45.23 -4.95
C LEU A 173 23.46 -45.82 -3.70
N ASP A 174 22.93 -47.04 -3.76
CA ASP A 174 22.40 -47.78 -2.61
C ASP A 174 23.49 -47.99 -1.54
N VAL A 175 24.74 -48.29 -1.95
CA VAL A 175 25.90 -48.36 -1.04
C VAL A 175 26.27 -46.99 -0.47
N LEU A 176 26.28 -45.93 -1.29
CA LEU A 176 26.54 -44.56 -0.81
C LEU A 176 25.48 -44.12 0.21
N VAL A 177 24.19 -44.34 -0.07
CA VAL A 177 23.08 -44.08 0.86
C VAL A 177 23.25 -44.89 2.17
N GLY A 178 23.74 -46.14 2.10
CA GLY A 178 24.10 -46.93 3.28
C GLY A 178 25.29 -46.38 4.09
N VAL A 179 26.24 -45.69 3.45
CA VAL A 179 27.31 -44.97 4.16
C VAL A 179 26.77 -43.67 4.78
N LEU A 180 25.91 -42.96 4.05
CA LEU A 180 25.25 -41.74 4.55
C LEU A 180 24.27 -42.04 5.69
N SER A 181 23.69 -43.24 5.78
CA SER A 181 22.80 -43.61 6.88
C SER A 181 23.53 -43.86 8.20
N GLY A 182 24.82 -44.19 8.14
CA GLY A 182 25.73 -44.18 9.29
C GLY A 182 26.18 -42.79 9.74
N TRP A 183 25.78 -41.71 9.04
CA TRP A 183 26.28 -40.35 9.32
C TRP A 183 25.66 -39.74 10.58
N ARG A 184 26.25 -40.08 11.73
CA ARG A 184 26.10 -39.37 13.00
C ARG A 184 27.48 -38.90 13.45
N ASP A 185 27.63 -37.60 13.62
CA ASP A 185 28.86 -36.94 14.04
C ASP A 185 28.57 -36.10 15.30
N PRO A 186 28.85 -36.65 16.50
CA PRO A 186 28.57 -35.96 17.76
C PRO A 186 29.36 -34.67 17.95
N GLU A 187 30.56 -34.56 17.37
CA GLU A 187 31.42 -33.38 17.47
C GLU A 187 30.88 -32.26 16.58
N GLN A 188 30.43 -32.61 15.37
CA GLN A 188 29.80 -31.70 14.41
C GLN A 188 28.29 -31.52 14.62
N HIS A 189 27.79 -32.01 15.76
CA HIS A 189 26.40 -31.84 16.20
C HIS A 189 25.33 -32.45 15.26
N VAL A 190 25.72 -33.43 14.42
CA VAL A 190 24.84 -34.11 13.47
C VAL A 190 24.35 -35.45 14.04
N ASP A 191 23.04 -35.64 14.06
CA ASP A 191 22.37 -36.80 14.63
C ASP A 191 21.35 -37.37 13.62
N GLY A 192 21.86 -37.87 12.49
CA GLY A 192 21.07 -38.43 11.40
C GLY A 192 20.26 -37.35 10.69
N LEU A 193 18.93 -37.55 10.58
CA LEU A 193 18.00 -36.58 9.99
C LEU A 193 17.84 -35.27 10.79
N PHE A 194 18.50 -35.15 11.94
CA PHE A 194 18.47 -33.97 12.79
C PHE A 194 19.88 -33.43 13.04
N ALA A 195 19.97 -32.13 13.28
CA ALA A 195 21.20 -31.46 13.68
C ALA A 195 20.92 -30.47 14.82
N ARG A 196 21.92 -30.26 15.69
CA ARG A 196 21.93 -29.14 16.63
C ARG A 196 22.82 -28.04 16.07
N ARG A 197 22.26 -26.85 15.82
CA ARG A 197 22.98 -25.70 15.26
C ARG A 197 22.59 -24.43 15.97
N THR A 198 23.49 -23.45 16.01
CA THR A 198 23.17 -22.12 16.49
C THR A 198 22.23 -21.41 15.50
N PRO A 199 21.39 -20.47 15.96
CA PRO A 199 20.58 -19.65 15.06
C PRO A 199 21.42 -18.87 14.03
N ALA A 200 22.62 -18.44 14.39
CA ALA A 200 23.51 -17.71 13.49
C ALA A 200 23.98 -18.57 12.30
N GLU A 201 24.40 -19.82 12.56
CA GLU A 201 24.73 -20.79 11.52
C GLU A 201 23.53 -21.07 10.60
N LEU A 202 22.34 -21.29 11.16
CA LEU A 202 21.15 -21.66 10.39
C LEU A 202 20.70 -20.53 9.45
N LEU A 203 20.63 -19.30 9.94
CA LEU A 203 20.16 -18.16 9.15
C LEU A 203 21.20 -17.70 8.12
N TRP A 204 22.42 -17.41 8.57
CA TRP A 204 23.46 -16.73 7.77
C TRP A 204 24.47 -17.67 7.13
N GLY A 205 24.46 -18.92 7.57
CA GLY A 205 25.05 -20.05 6.87
C GLY A 205 26.31 -20.62 7.50
N TYR A 206 26.48 -21.93 7.30
CA TYR A 206 27.61 -22.74 7.75
C TYR A 206 28.15 -23.60 6.60
N GLU A 207 29.40 -24.06 6.75
CA GLU A 207 30.00 -25.05 5.86
C GLU A 207 29.61 -26.46 6.31
N ASP A 208 29.00 -27.24 5.42
CA ASP A 208 28.56 -28.59 5.74
C ASP A 208 29.55 -29.66 5.27
N LEU A 209 30.08 -30.44 6.22
CA LEU A 209 31.12 -31.45 5.98
C LEU A 209 30.63 -32.64 5.14
N LEU A 210 29.33 -32.94 5.15
CA LEU A 210 28.75 -33.95 4.29
C LEU A 210 28.73 -33.43 2.85
N LEU A 211 28.27 -32.20 2.61
CA LEU A 211 28.32 -31.58 1.29
C LEU A 211 29.77 -31.44 0.78
N GLN A 212 30.74 -31.10 1.63
CA GLN A 212 32.17 -31.07 1.23
C GLN A 212 32.67 -32.45 0.76
N ARG A 213 32.33 -33.53 1.47
CA ARG A 213 32.73 -34.89 1.06
C ARG A 213 31.98 -35.37 -0.19
N LEU A 214 30.70 -35.02 -0.35
CA LEU A 214 29.95 -35.32 -1.57
C LEU A 214 30.44 -34.51 -2.78
N GLN A 215 30.82 -33.24 -2.60
CA GLN A 215 31.43 -32.43 -3.67
C GLN A 215 32.79 -32.99 -4.10
N LEU A 216 33.60 -33.48 -3.16
CA LEU A 216 34.86 -34.16 -3.46
C LEU A 216 34.67 -35.46 -4.27
N LEU A 217 33.59 -36.20 -4.00
CA LEU A 217 33.30 -37.51 -4.61
C LEU A 217 32.57 -37.40 -5.97
N LEU A 218 31.61 -36.47 -6.07
CA LEU A 218 30.66 -36.35 -7.20
C LEU A 218 30.91 -35.10 -8.07
N GLY A 219 31.80 -34.20 -7.61
CA GLY A 219 32.18 -32.98 -8.31
C GLY A 219 31.22 -31.79 -8.08
N PRO A 220 31.69 -30.56 -8.38
CA PRO A 220 30.91 -29.34 -8.19
C PRO A 220 29.70 -29.21 -9.15
N ALA A 221 29.64 -30.05 -10.19
CA ALA A 221 28.47 -30.12 -11.08
C ALA A 221 27.26 -30.81 -10.42
N PHE A 222 27.48 -31.64 -9.39
CA PHE A 222 26.42 -32.32 -8.62
C PHE A 222 26.15 -31.63 -7.28
N ILE A 223 27.21 -31.15 -6.61
CA ILE A 223 27.11 -30.34 -5.38
C ILE A 223 27.69 -28.94 -5.66
N PRO A 224 26.89 -27.95 -6.08
CA PRO A 224 27.39 -26.63 -6.50
C PRO A 224 27.85 -25.75 -5.33
N SER A 225 27.37 -26.01 -4.10
CA SER A 225 27.77 -25.31 -2.88
C SER A 225 27.93 -26.29 -1.71
N THR A 226 28.93 -26.06 -0.88
CA THR A 226 29.13 -26.71 0.42
C THR A 226 28.61 -25.87 1.57
N ARG A 227 28.43 -24.56 1.33
CA ARG A 227 27.76 -23.62 2.22
C ARG A 227 26.26 -23.84 2.18
N VAL A 228 25.66 -23.98 3.37
CA VAL A 228 24.23 -24.10 3.62
C VAL A 228 23.77 -22.83 4.32
N GLN A 229 22.69 -22.19 3.86
CA GLN A 229 22.12 -21.00 4.50
C GLN A 229 20.60 -20.92 4.24
N LEU A 230 19.81 -20.52 5.25
CA LEU A 230 18.36 -20.37 5.11
C LEU A 230 17.95 -18.99 4.56
N ILE A 231 18.82 -17.98 4.70
CA ILE A 231 18.54 -16.60 4.27
C ILE A 231 19.72 -16.10 3.41
N PRO A 232 19.48 -15.56 2.20
CA PRO A 232 20.51 -14.88 1.42
C PRO A 232 21.10 -13.68 2.16
N ASN A 233 22.42 -13.48 2.04
CA ASN A 233 23.12 -12.34 2.62
C ASN A 233 24.13 -11.82 1.59
N ASP A 234 23.74 -10.81 0.80
CA ASP A 234 24.60 -10.26 -0.24
C ASP A 234 25.78 -9.51 0.35
N THR A 235 26.98 -10.01 0.08
CA THR A 235 28.22 -9.58 0.75
C THR A 235 28.61 -8.12 0.51
N SER A 236 28.23 -7.54 -0.63
CA SER A 236 28.56 -6.17 -1.03
C SER A 236 27.74 -5.71 -2.24
N PRO A 237 27.58 -4.39 -2.46
CA PRO A 237 26.93 -3.88 -3.67
C PRO A 237 27.73 -4.24 -4.94
N GLU A 238 29.06 -4.35 -4.88
CA GLU A 238 29.87 -4.76 -6.04
C GLU A 238 29.64 -6.24 -6.41
N HIS A 239 29.45 -7.12 -5.42
CA HIS A 239 29.03 -8.49 -5.66
C HIS A 239 27.68 -8.55 -6.37
N VAL A 240 26.71 -7.73 -5.92
CA VAL A 240 25.39 -7.58 -6.57
C VAL A 240 25.55 -7.08 -8.01
N ARG A 241 26.37 -6.05 -8.26
CA ARG A 241 26.62 -5.54 -9.62
C ARG A 241 27.18 -6.60 -10.58
N LEU A 242 28.08 -7.45 -10.10
CA LEU A 242 28.77 -8.42 -10.95
C LEU A 242 27.95 -9.70 -11.20
N HIS A 243 27.13 -10.14 -10.24
CA HIS A 243 26.52 -11.48 -10.28
C HIS A 243 24.99 -11.48 -10.36
N GLN A 244 24.29 -10.41 -9.94
CA GLN A 244 22.83 -10.36 -10.02
C GLN A 244 22.35 -9.78 -11.38
N PRO A 245 21.47 -10.49 -12.11
CA PRO A 245 20.75 -9.92 -13.24
C PRO A 245 19.75 -8.84 -12.77
N PRO A 246 19.41 -7.85 -13.61
CA PRO A 246 18.54 -6.76 -13.19
C PRO A 246 17.07 -7.16 -13.09
N ASN A 247 16.41 -6.68 -12.03
CA ASN A 247 14.96 -6.58 -11.93
C ASN A 247 14.47 -5.48 -12.88
N VAL A 248 13.28 -5.62 -13.47
CA VAL A 248 12.67 -4.64 -14.38
C VAL A 248 11.27 -4.31 -13.89
N VAL A 249 11.02 -3.03 -13.65
CA VAL A 249 9.76 -2.50 -13.14
C VAL A 249 9.19 -1.47 -14.12
N ASP A 250 7.94 -1.65 -14.52
CA ASP A 250 7.18 -0.64 -15.23
C ASP A 250 6.73 0.42 -14.21
N THR A 251 7.18 1.67 -14.35
CA THR A 251 6.78 2.77 -13.45
C THR A 251 5.52 3.48 -13.96
N GLY A 252 4.93 3.02 -15.06
CA GLY A 252 3.84 3.69 -15.78
C GLY A 252 4.31 4.87 -16.64
N TRP A 253 5.47 5.48 -16.37
CA TRP A 253 6.04 6.58 -17.16
C TRP A 253 6.31 6.16 -18.61
N ARG A 254 6.06 7.05 -19.57
CA ARG A 254 6.40 6.86 -20.99
C ARG A 254 7.17 8.07 -21.53
N PRO A 255 8.32 7.87 -22.22
CA PRO A 255 9.02 8.94 -22.91
C PRO A 255 8.12 9.62 -23.95
N ALA A 256 8.25 10.94 -24.08
CA ALA A 256 7.41 11.69 -25.00
C ALA A 256 7.83 11.47 -26.46
N GLY A 257 6.84 11.19 -27.33
CA GLY A 257 7.08 10.90 -28.76
C GLY A 257 6.94 9.43 -29.17
N LEU A 258 6.45 8.56 -28.28
CA LEU A 258 6.06 7.18 -28.58
C LEU A 258 4.53 7.07 -28.61
N ASP A 259 3.97 6.57 -29.72
CA ASP A 259 2.53 6.35 -29.83
C ASP A 259 2.07 5.18 -28.93
N PRO A 260 1.02 5.36 -28.11
CA PRO A 260 0.63 4.37 -27.11
C PRO A 260 0.03 3.09 -27.69
N GLU A 261 -0.41 3.08 -28.95
CA GLU A 261 -1.02 1.92 -29.62
C GLU A 261 -0.03 1.05 -30.41
N ALA A 262 1.20 1.52 -30.65
CA ALA A 262 2.21 0.79 -31.44
C ALA A 262 2.81 -0.45 -30.71
N GLY A 263 2.32 -0.80 -29.52
CA GLY A 263 2.87 -1.83 -28.64
C GLY A 263 2.15 -3.18 -28.61
N GLY A 264 1.20 -3.43 -29.51
CA GLY A 264 0.33 -4.61 -29.49
C GLY A 264 0.96 -5.97 -29.88
N GLY A 265 2.29 -6.08 -29.96
CA GLY A 265 2.99 -7.30 -30.37
C GLY A 265 3.97 -7.81 -29.32
N ASP A 266 3.95 -9.12 -29.07
CA ASP A 266 4.98 -9.83 -28.28
C ASP A 266 6.31 -9.82 -29.03
N ALA A 267 7.05 -8.73 -28.87
CA ALA A 267 8.46 -8.63 -29.21
C ALA A 267 9.28 -8.88 -27.94
N SER A 268 9.81 -10.10 -27.82
CA SER A 268 10.71 -10.58 -26.77
C SER A 268 12.12 -9.95 -26.85
N GLY A 269 12.20 -8.66 -27.16
CA GLY A 269 13.44 -7.92 -27.32
C GLY A 269 14.24 -7.93 -26.03
N GLU A 270 15.48 -8.41 -26.12
CA GLU A 270 16.34 -8.61 -24.96
C GLU A 270 16.72 -7.30 -24.29
N VAL A 271 16.88 -7.39 -22.97
CA VAL A 271 17.30 -6.30 -22.11
C VAL A 271 18.83 -6.30 -22.08
N GLU A 272 19.42 -5.82 -23.17
CA GLU A 272 20.86 -5.72 -23.40
C GLU A 272 21.51 -4.64 -22.50
N PRO A 273 22.35 -5.00 -21.51
CA PRO A 273 23.04 -4.04 -20.65
C PRO A 273 24.23 -3.43 -21.40
N GLY A 274 23.95 -2.40 -22.20
CA GLY A 274 24.96 -1.73 -23.03
C GLY A 274 24.41 -0.81 -24.11
N GLY A 275 23.08 -0.82 -24.35
CA GLY A 275 22.42 0.14 -25.24
C GLY A 275 22.71 1.60 -24.85
N THR A 276 22.87 2.47 -25.85
CA THR A 276 23.23 3.87 -25.60
C THR A 276 22.23 4.56 -24.66
N PRO A 277 22.70 5.22 -23.59
CA PRO A 277 21.82 5.78 -22.58
C PRO A 277 21.00 6.94 -23.15
N VAL A 278 19.76 7.07 -22.68
CA VAL A 278 19.11 8.38 -22.60
C VAL A 278 19.76 9.05 -21.38
N PRO A 279 20.62 10.07 -21.55
CA PRO A 279 21.33 10.66 -20.42
C PRO A 279 20.34 11.36 -19.48
N ALA A 280 20.47 11.12 -18.17
CA ALA A 280 19.86 11.98 -17.18
C ALA A 280 20.43 13.40 -17.35
N GLY A 281 19.55 14.37 -17.62
CA GLY A 281 19.96 15.71 -18.07
C GLY A 281 20.64 16.53 -16.98
N GLY A 282 21.97 16.49 -16.93
CA GLY A 282 22.77 17.39 -16.10
C GLY A 282 22.61 18.87 -16.51
N PRO A 283 22.69 19.82 -15.57
CA PRO A 283 22.42 21.22 -15.85
C PRO A 283 23.61 21.93 -16.51
N GLY A 284 23.41 22.38 -17.75
CA GLY A 284 24.18 23.44 -18.38
C GLY A 284 25.15 23.01 -19.47
N ASP A 285 24.82 23.38 -20.71
CA ASP A 285 25.81 23.93 -21.63
C ASP A 285 25.16 24.98 -22.55
N THR A 286 25.89 26.03 -22.93
CA THR A 286 25.31 27.24 -23.54
C THR A 286 25.30 27.20 -25.07
N ALA A 287 24.29 26.56 -25.65
CA ALA A 287 24.06 26.56 -27.09
C ALA A 287 23.46 27.90 -27.58
N THR A 288 24.17 28.59 -28.48
CA THR A 288 23.74 29.89 -29.02
C THR A 288 22.77 29.77 -30.20
N GLY A 289 21.70 30.59 -30.16
CA GLY A 289 21.09 31.18 -31.36
C GLY A 289 20.31 30.28 -32.33
N ARG A 290 19.04 29.97 -32.01
CA ARG A 290 17.96 29.94 -33.01
C ARG A 290 16.61 30.33 -32.39
N ARG A 291 15.94 31.33 -32.97
CA ARG A 291 14.53 31.67 -32.70
C ARG A 291 13.65 30.99 -33.74
N GLY A 292 12.46 30.55 -33.34
CA GLY A 292 11.38 30.15 -34.27
C GLY A 292 10.85 28.75 -34.00
N GLY A 293 9.61 28.68 -33.49
CA GLY A 293 8.92 27.42 -33.20
C GLY A 293 8.30 27.42 -31.81
N ALA A 294 6.98 27.54 -31.72
CA ALA A 294 6.22 27.28 -30.50
C ALA A 294 6.15 25.77 -30.27
N GLY A 295 7.24 25.20 -29.76
CA GLY A 295 7.38 23.77 -29.53
C GLY A 295 6.25 23.25 -28.65
N HIS A 296 5.38 22.42 -29.20
CA HIS A 296 4.51 21.59 -28.39
C HIS A 296 5.42 20.73 -27.50
N LYS A 297 5.40 20.99 -26.18
CA LYS A 297 6.00 20.06 -25.22
C LYS A 297 5.27 18.73 -25.38
N ALA A 298 5.92 17.78 -26.05
CA ALA A 298 5.37 16.45 -26.26
C ALA A 298 4.97 15.88 -24.90
N ARG A 299 3.69 15.51 -24.77
CA ARG A 299 3.09 15.29 -23.45
C ARG A 299 3.67 14.01 -22.86
N VAL A 300 4.37 14.13 -21.74
CA VAL A 300 4.74 12.98 -20.91
C VAL A 300 3.45 12.25 -20.54
N PHE A 301 3.41 10.95 -20.82
CA PHE A 301 2.25 10.12 -20.54
C PHE A 301 2.56 9.16 -19.39
N VAL A 302 1.56 8.89 -18.56
CA VAL A 302 1.64 7.94 -17.45
C VAL A 302 0.50 6.95 -17.61
N ASN A 303 0.83 5.67 -17.75
CA ASN A 303 -0.13 4.58 -17.66
C ASN A 303 -0.31 4.22 -16.18
N GLU A 304 -1.32 4.80 -15.55
CA GLU A 304 -1.57 4.66 -14.10
C GLU A 304 -1.79 3.21 -13.66
N ARG A 305 -2.36 2.36 -14.53
CA ARG A 305 -2.53 0.91 -14.28
C ARG A 305 -1.21 0.14 -14.27
N LYS A 306 -0.13 0.75 -14.79
CA LYS A 306 1.19 0.15 -14.89
C LYS A 306 2.16 0.57 -13.80
N ILE A 307 1.83 1.59 -12.98
CA ILE A 307 2.68 2.09 -11.90
C ILE A 307 3.14 0.96 -10.97
N TRP A 308 4.47 0.81 -10.87
CA TRP A 308 5.20 -0.10 -9.98
C TRP A 308 4.96 -1.61 -10.20
N ASN A 309 4.55 -2.01 -11.41
CA ASN A 309 4.44 -3.42 -11.74
C ASN A 309 5.80 -4.01 -12.14
N ILE A 310 6.22 -5.08 -11.46
CA ILE A 310 7.38 -5.89 -11.83
C ILE A 310 7.06 -6.63 -13.14
N GLU A 311 7.96 -6.54 -14.12
CA GLU A 311 7.94 -7.32 -15.36
C GLU A 311 9.08 -8.35 -15.44
N ARG A 312 10.11 -8.19 -14.60
CA ARG A 312 11.21 -9.14 -14.45
C ARG A 312 11.75 -9.10 -13.02
N GLU A 313 11.89 -10.25 -12.39
CA GLU A 313 12.50 -10.42 -11.05
C GLU A 313 13.70 -11.35 -11.20
N ALA A 314 14.86 -10.98 -10.65
CA ALA A 314 16.12 -11.74 -10.70
C ALA A 314 16.46 -12.30 -12.10
N GLY A 315 16.14 -11.55 -13.16
CA GLY A 315 16.35 -11.97 -14.56
C GLY A 315 15.15 -12.66 -15.24
N TRP A 316 14.19 -13.16 -14.46
CA TRP A 316 13.06 -14.00 -14.91
C TRP A 316 11.81 -13.17 -15.20
N SER A 317 11.15 -13.38 -16.35
CA SER A 317 9.82 -12.81 -16.64
C SER A 317 8.69 -13.81 -16.43
N ASN A 318 9.01 -15.11 -16.38
CA ASN A 318 8.14 -16.21 -16.03
C ASN A 318 8.95 -17.22 -15.21
N VAL A 319 8.27 -17.98 -14.34
CA VAL A 319 8.82 -19.13 -13.61
C VAL A 319 8.22 -20.39 -14.22
N THR A 320 9.06 -21.28 -14.76
CA THR A 320 8.67 -22.51 -15.47
C THR A 320 9.00 -23.80 -14.70
N SER A 321 9.63 -23.67 -13.53
CA SER A 321 9.96 -24.75 -12.60
C SER A 321 8.78 -25.19 -11.71
N TRP A 322 7.56 -25.09 -12.23
CA TRP A 322 6.33 -25.58 -11.61
C TRP A 322 5.94 -26.92 -12.25
N GLY A 323 4.70 -27.39 -12.07
CA GLY A 323 4.24 -28.64 -12.70
C GLY A 323 4.35 -28.64 -14.24
N PRO A 324 4.29 -29.80 -14.90
CA PRO A 324 4.40 -29.86 -16.36
C PRO A 324 3.31 -29.03 -17.05
N ASN A 325 3.73 -28.06 -17.88
CA ASN A 325 2.94 -26.99 -18.52
C ASN A 325 2.47 -25.85 -17.60
N CYS A 326 2.98 -25.75 -16.37
CA CYS A 326 2.73 -24.63 -15.48
C CYS A 326 3.82 -23.56 -15.57
N THR A 327 3.39 -22.34 -15.87
CA THR A 327 4.25 -21.18 -16.06
C THR A 327 3.60 -20.00 -15.35
N GLU A 328 4.12 -19.61 -14.19
CA GLU A 328 3.62 -18.43 -13.49
C GLU A 328 4.40 -17.20 -13.94
N ARG A 329 3.67 -16.20 -14.43
CA ARG A 329 4.27 -14.97 -14.97
C ARG A 329 4.65 -14.02 -13.83
N VAL A 330 5.82 -13.39 -13.93
CA VAL A 330 6.18 -12.28 -13.03
C VAL A 330 5.26 -11.08 -13.30
N ARG A 331 4.47 -10.72 -12.28
CA ARG A 331 3.40 -9.70 -12.36
C ARG A 331 2.96 -9.24 -10.97
N GLY A 332 2.43 -8.03 -10.89
CA GLY A 332 2.08 -7.37 -9.62
C GLY A 332 3.23 -6.48 -9.15
N THR A 333 3.12 -5.96 -7.92
CA THR A 333 4.11 -5.07 -7.31
C THR A 333 4.92 -5.81 -6.23
N ASP A 334 5.97 -5.17 -5.71
CA ASP A 334 6.72 -5.58 -4.50
C ASP A 334 5.98 -5.23 -3.18
N ALA A 335 4.73 -4.77 -3.27
CA ALA A 335 3.93 -4.17 -2.20
C ALA A 335 4.43 -2.83 -1.61
N PHE A 336 5.49 -2.21 -2.13
CA PHE A 336 5.96 -0.89 -1.70
C PHE A 336 5.01 0.24 -2.17
N GLN A 337 4.62 0.16 -3.43
CA GLN A 337 3.74 1.12 -4.11
C GLN A 337 2.75 0.35 -4.98
N PHE A 338 1.49 0.79 -4.98
CA PHE A 338 0.44 0.37 -5.89
C PHE A 338 -0.03 1.54 -6.75
N ARG A 339 -0.94 1.30 -7.70
CA ARG A 339 -1.56 2.38 -8.48
C ARG A 339 -2.33 3.37 -7.59
N PRO A 340 -2.31 4.69 -7.87
CA PRO A 340 -3.19 5.65 -7.23
C PRO A 340 -4.69 5.39 -7.48
N GLY A 341 -5.55 5.96 -6.64
CA GLY A 341 -7.01 5.89 -6.78
C GLY A 341 -7.60 4.49 -6.57
N LEU A 342 -7.26 3.86 -5.45
CA LEU A 342 -7.73 2.53 -5.08
C LEU A 342 -9.20 2.51 -4.64
N GLN A 343 -9.88 1.40 -4.92
CA GLN A 343 -11.29 1.16 -4.58
C GLN A 343 -11.45 -0.09 -3.71
N ARG A 344 -12.49 -0.13 -2.86
CA ARG A 344 -12.73 -1.23 -1.90
C ARG A 344 -13.20 -2.55 -2.55
N ASN A 345 -13.47 -2.55 -3.84
CA ASN A 345 -13.95 -3.68 -4.62
C ASN A 345 -12.90 -4.24 -5.60
N GLU A 346 -11.67 -3.70 -5.62
CA GLU A 346 -10.58 -4.25 -6.43
C GLU A 346 -9.66 -5.15 -5.60
N SER A 347 -9.03 -6.12 -6.26
CA SER A 347 -7.94 -6.91 -5.70
C SER A 347 -6.60 -6.33 -6.13
N LEU A 348 -5.68 -6.15 -5.18
CA LEU A 348 -4.28 -5.86 -5.51
C LEU A 348 -3.56 -7.17 -5.91
N ARG A 349 -2.44 -7.07 -6.62
CA ARG A 349 -1.58 -8.22 -6.92
C ARG A 349 -0.14 -7.90 -6.59
N VAL A 350 0.51 -8.80 -5.86
CA VAL A 350 1.91 -8.71 -5.44
C VAL A 350 2.69 -9.90 -5.98
N TRP A 351 3.97 -9.69 -6.28
CA TRP A 351 4.92 -10.77 -6.50
C TRP A 351 5.52 -11.18 -5.14
N ILE A 352 5.64 -12.49 -4.89
CA ILE A 352 6.25 -13.01 -3.66
C ILE A 352 7.44 -13.87 -4.07
N THR A 353 8.62 -13.25 -4.07
CA THR A 353 9.87 -13.85 -4.59
C THR A 353 10.23 -15.16 -3.90
N GLU A 354 9.97 -15.30 -2.60
CA GLU A 354 10.22 -16.54 -1.84
C GLU A 354 9.27 -17.69 -2.21
N LEU A 355 8.08 -17.37 -2.72
CA LEU A 355 7.09 -18.33 -3.21
C LEU A 355 7.14 -18.52 -4.74
N PHE A 356 7.99 -17.75 -5.45
CA PHE A 356 8.12 -17.76 -6.91
C PHE A 356 6.79 -17.62 -7.68
N ARG A 357 5.82 -16.90 -7.11
CA ARG A 357 4.48 -16.70 -7.70
C ARG A 357 3.87 -15.34 -7.35
N SER A 358 2.88 -14.89 -8.13
CA SER A 358 2.08 -13.70 -7.78
C SER A 358 0.80 -14.07 -7.03
N ALA A 359 0.44 -13.30 -6.01
CA ALA A 359 -0.76 -13.51 -5.19
C ALA A 359 -1.71 -12.30 -5.26
N ALA A 360 -3.02 -12.56 -5.24
CA ALA A 360 -4.05 -11.56 -5.04
C ALA A 360 -4.21 -11.20 -3.55
N LEU A 361 -4.44 -9.92 -3.27
CA LEU A 361 -4.83 -9.41 -1.97
C LEU A 361 -6.24 -8.81 -2.06
N LEU A 362 -7.08 -9.09 -1.07
CA LEU A 362 -8.45 -8.57 -0.97
C LEU A 362 -8.54 -7.49 0.13
N TYR A 363 -9.34 -6.45 -0.14
CA TYR A 363 -9.73 -5.47 0.86
C TYR A 363 -10.48 -6.13 2.02
N ARG A 364 -10.16 -5.73 3.26
CA ARG A 364 -10.79 -6.23 4.49
C ARG A 364 -11.52 -5.16 5.29
N GLY A 365 -11.01 -3.93 5.28
CA GLY A 365 -11.56 -2.84 6.10
C GLY A 365 -10.75 -1.54 5.96
N ASP A 366 -11.38 -0.44 6.34
CA ASP A 366 -10.69 0.82 6.59
C ASP A 366 -9.98 0.74 7.95
N VAL A 367 -8.72 1.17 8.01
CA VAL A 367 -7.94 1.31 9.26
C VAL A 367 -7.28 2.69 9.32
N GLU A 368 -6.90 3.14 10.52
CA GLU A 368 -6.20 4.42 10.69
C GLU A 368 -4.81 4.21 11.30
N LEU A 369 -3.85 5.03 10.86
CA LEU A 369 -2.48 5.07 11.38
C LEU A 369 -2.02 6.52 11.38
N HIS A 370 -1.65 7.07 12.54
CA HIS A 370 -1.15 8.44 12.67
C HIS A 370 -2.04 9.51 11.97
N GLY A 371 -3.36 9.33 12.02
CA GLY A 371 -4.35 10.20 11.36
C GLY A 371 -4.45 10.06 9.83
N ILE A 372 -3.81 9.04 9.23
CA ILE A 372 -3.95 8.66 7.82
C ILE A 372 -4.93 7.49 7.72
N LYS A 373 -5.90 7.59 6.81
CA LYS A 373 -6.88 6.54 6.53
C LYS A 373 -6.34 5.61 5.45
N LEU A 374 -6.34 4.32 5.75
CA LEU A 374 -5.74 3.27 4.94
C LEU A 374 -6.77 2.19 4.65
N PHE A 375 -6.62 1.52 3.50
CA PHE A 375 -7.31 0.27 3.20
C PHE A 375 -6.41 -0.89 3.62
N ARG A 376 -6.92 -1.76 4.50
CA ARG A 376 -6.25 -3.03 4.82
C ARG A 376 -6.52 -4.05 3.72
N PHE A 377 -5.45 -4.61 3.20
CA PHE A 377 -5.43 -5.76 2.30
C PHE A 377 -4.78 -6.96 2.97
N GLU A 378 -5.34 -8.14 2.74
CA GLU A 378 -4.83 -9.45 3.18
C GLU A 378 -4.85 -10.42 1.99
N PRO A 379 -4.06 -11.50 1.98
CA PRO A 379 -4.14 -12.54 0.95
C PRO A 379 -5.56 -13.05 0.71
N ASP A 380 -5.90 -13.24 -0.56
CA ASP A 380 -7.12 -13.95 -0.95
C ASP A 380 -7.02 -15.42 -0.47
N PRO A 381 -7.97 -15.95 0.33
CA PRO A 381 -7.92 -17.34 0.78
C PRO A 381 -7.82 -18.37 -0.36
N ARG A 382 -8.22 -18.01 -1.58
CA ARG A 382 -8.12 -18.84 -2.78
C ARG A 382 -6.68 -19.13 -3.20
N GLU A 383 -5.72 -18.26 -2.88
CA GLU A 383 -4.28 -18.48 -3.09
C GLU A 383 -3.74 -19.63 -2.21
N GLY A 384 -4.52 -20.05 -1.20
CA GLY A 384 -4.24 -21.19 -0.34
C GLY A 384 -5.02 -22.46 -0.69
N GLU A 385 -5.92 -22.48 -1.67
CA GLU A 385 -6.65 -23.72 -2.02
C GLU A 385 -5.76 -24.72 -2.78
N PRO A 386 -6.06 -26.03 -2.77
CA PRO A 386 -5.22 -27.01 -3.44
C PRO A 386 -5.12 -26.77 -4.95
N ASP A 387 -3.89 -26.72 -5.46
CA ASP A 387 -3.57 -26.45 -6.86
C ASP A 387 -2.43 -27.38 -7.33
N PRO A 388 -2.71 -28.34 -8.23
CA PRO A 388 -1.68 -29.20 -8.83
C PRO A 388 -0.58 -28.42 -9.57
N CYS A 389 -0.91 -27.23 -10.09
CA CYS A 389 0.01 -26.43 -10.91
C CYS A 389 1.18 -25.91 -10.09
N HIS A 390 0.91 -25.42 -8.88
CA HIS A 390 1.89 -24.96 -7.90
C HIS A 390 2.34 -26.06 -6.91
N HIS A 391 2.12 -27.35 -7.23
CA HIS A 391 2.33 -28.50 -6.35
C HIS A 391 1.71 -28.36 -4.94
N GLN A 392 0.66 -27.54 -4.80
CA GLN A 392 0.01 -27.19 -3.54
C GLN A 392 -1.05 -28.24 -3.22
N ALA A 393 -0.63 -29.41 -2.74
CA ALA A 393 -1.53 -30.54 -2.46
C ALA A 393 -2.35 -30.37 -1.16
N ILE A 394 -1.82 -29.61 -0.18
CA ILE A 394 -2.47 -29.33 1.10
C ILE A 394 -2.85 -27.85 1.13
N ARG A 395 -4.08 -27.57 1.59
CA ARG A 395 -4.59 -26.19 1.75
C ARG A 395 -3.65 -25.37 2.64
N GLY A 396 -3.32 -24.15 2.21
CA GLY A 396 -2.44 -23.20 2.89
C GLY A 396 -0.94 -23.52 2.85
N LEU A 397 -0.53 -24.63 2.23
CA LEU A 397 0.85 -25.12 2.25
C LEU A 397 1.43 -25.20 0.82
N ALA A 398 2.12 -24.13 0.41
CA ALA A 398 2.80 -24.06 -0.88
C ALA A 398 4.07 -24.93 -0.87
N ASN A 399 4.25 -25.80 -1.87
CA ASN A 399 5.48 -26.57 -2.04
C ASN A 399 6.48 -25.77 -2.90
N VAL A 400 7.59 -25.34 -2.31
CA VAL A 400 8.62 -24.52 -2.97
C VAL A 400 9.88 -25.32 -3.34
N THR A 401 9.85 -26.65 -3.19
CA THR A 401 10.96 -27.57 -3.49
C THR A 401 11.53 -27.36 -4.90
N VAL A 402 10.68 -27.46 -5.93
CA VAL A 402 11.13 -27.41 -7.35
C VAL A 402 11.74 -26.05 -7.74
N PRO A 403 11.08 -24.88 -7.52
CA PRO A 403 11.65 -23.60 -7.93
C PRO A 403 12.93 -23.21 -7.20
N GLN A 404 13.18 -23.75 -5.99
CA GLN A 404 14.45 -23.55 -5.29
C GLN A 404 15.54 -24.54 -5.72
N ALA A 405 15.21 -25.82 -5.92
CA ALA A 405 16.22 -26.87 -6.15
C ALA A 405 16.98 -26.76 -7.48
N VAL A 406 16.35 -26.18 -8.52
CA VAL A 406 16.93 -26.04 -9.86
C VAL A 406 16.87 -24.61 -10.40
N GLY A 407 16.43 -23.67 -9.58
CA GLY A 407 16.09 -22.31 -9.98
C GLY A 407 14.85 -22.21 -10.87
N PRO A 408 14.37 -20.98 -11.12
CA PRO A 408 13.05 -20.74 -11.73
C PRO A 408 12.93 -21.09 -13.23
N ASN A 409 14.02 -21.46 -13.90
CA ASN A 409 14.03 -21.82 -15.33
C ASN A 409 13.81 -23.33 -15.61
N GLY A 410 13.98 -24.21 -14.61
CA GLY A 410 13.86 -25.67 -14.78
C GLY A 410 15.07 -26.36 -15.44
N ASN A 411 15.11 -27.69 -15.56
CA ASN A 411 14.13 -28.67 -15.11
C ASN A 411 14.49 -29.22 -13.71
N GLY A 412 13.48 -29.46 -12.86
CA GLY A 412 13.64 -29.93 -11.47
C GLY A 412 12.61 -30.99 -11.06
N SER A 413 11.99 -31.58 -12.07
CA SER A 413 11.09 -32.71 -11.95
C SER A 413 11.52 -33.76 -12.95
N ASP A 414 11.39 -35.05 -12.62
CA ASP A 414 11.55 -36.11 -13.59
C ASP A 414 10.50 -36.05 -14.72
N ALA A 415 10.60 -37.02 -15.66
CA ALA A 415 9.63 -37.18 -16.74
C ALA A 415 8.18 -37.49 -16.27
N ASN A 416 7.96 -37.73 -14.97
CA ASN A 416 6.65 -37.97 -14.36
C ASN A 416 6.14 -36.73 -13.58
N GLY A 417 6.92 -35.66 -13.46
CA GLY A 417 6.58 -34.45 -12.72
C GLY A 417 6.91 -34.50 -11.21
N ALA A 418 7.72 -35.45 -10.76
CA ALA A 418 8.10 -35.60 -9.35
C ALA A 418 9.24 -34.64 -8.96
N ALA A 419 9.01 -33.81 -7.94
CA ALA A 419 9.98 -32.83 -7.43
C ALA A 419 11.26 -33.47 -6.87
N HIS A 420 12.42 -32.85 -7.12
CA HIS A 420 13.72 -33.29 -6.59
C HIS A 420 14.45 -32.14 -5.90
N GLY A 421 15.02 -32.39 -4.71
CA GLY A 421 15.73 -31.40 -3.90
C GLY A 421 15.43 -31.54 -2.40
N VAL A 422 15.77 -30.53 -1.59
CA VAL A 422 15.31 -30.47 -0.20
C VAL A 422 13.79 -30.26 -0.20
N PRO A 423 12.97 -31.11 0.46
CA PRO A 423 11.53 -30.97 0.46
C PRO A 423 11.14 -29.76 1.32
N LEU A 424 10.84 -28.63 0.68
CA LEU A 424 10.59 -27.34 1.31
C LEU A 424 9.19 -26.82 1.03
N PHE A 425 8.54 -26.34 2.09
CA PHE A 425 7.16 -25.87 2.07
C PHE A 425 7.04 -24.53 2.78
N MET A 426 6.15 -23.67 2.28
CA MET A 426 5.84 -22.37 2.88
C MET A 426 4.35 -22.24 3.25
N SER A 427 4.10 -21.59 4.37
CA SER A 427 2.77 -21.33 4.94
C SER A 427 2.80 -20.03 5.75
N LEU A 428 1.67 -19.60 6.33
CA LEU A 428 1.68 -18.60 7.40
C LEU A 428 2.25 -19.20 8.71
N PRO A 429 2.78 -18.39 9.64
CA PRO A 429 3.29 -18.86 10.93
C PRO A 429 2.32 -19.76 11.67
N HIS A 430 2.88 -20.76 12.36
CA HIS A 430 2.14 -21.77 13.14
C HIS A 430 1.10 -22.53 12.31
N PHE A 431 1.32 -22.64 10.99
CA PHE A 431 0.39 -23.24 10.02
C PHE A 431 -1.01 -22.59 10.02
N CYS A 432 -1.08 -21.27 10.25
CA CYS A 432 -2.34 -20.54 10.10
C CYS A 432 -2.95 -20.70 8.69
N LEU A 433 -4.27 -20.93 8.64
CA LEU A 433 -5.06 -21.22 7.43
C LEU A 433 -4.68 -22.50 6.65
N VAL A 434 -3.75 -23.30 7.18
CA VAL A 434 -3.45 -24.66 6.68
C VAL A 434 -4.52 -25.65 7.15
N ASP A 435 -4.56 -26.84 6.57
CA ASP A 435 -5.35 -27.95 7.13
C ASP A 435 -4.98 -28.21 8.61
N PRO A 436 -5.96 -28.21 9.55
CA PRO A 436 -5.69 -28.41 10.97
C PRO A 436 -5.00 -29.72 11.34
N ALA A 437 -5.05 -30.76 10.49
CA ALA A 437 -4.32 -32.00 10.72
C ALA A 437 -2.79 -31.78 10.79
N VAL A 438 -2.27 -30.77 10.08
CA VAL A 438 -0.84 -30.43 10.03
C VAL A 438 -0.34 -29.89 11.37
N SER A 439 -1.02 -28.89 11.94
CA SER A 439 -0.67 -28.37 13.27
C SER A 439 -1.05 -29.35 14.38
N ALA A 440 -2.16 -30.09 14.25
CA ALA A 440 -2.55 -31.12 15.21
C ALA A 440 -1.55 -32.29 15.31
N ALA A 441 -0.71 -32.51 14.30
CA ALA A 441 0.42 -33.46 14.36
C ALA A 441 1.56 -32.98 15.27
N LEU A 442 1.61 -31.71 15.68
CA LEU A 442 2.72 -31.09 16.44
C LEU A 442 2.26 -30.54 17.80
N GLY A 443 3.15 -30.54 18.79
CA GLY A 443 2.98 -29.88 20.08
C GLY A 443 3.67 -28.52 20.08
N GLY A 444 3.08 -27.53 20.75
CA GLY A 444 3.63 -26.17 20.84
C GLY A 444 3.41 -25.28 19.60
N VAL A 445 2.66 -25.74 18.60
CA VAL A 445 2.36 -24.99 17.36
C VAL A 445 0.87 -24.65 17.31
N GLU A 446 0.51 -23.39 17.60
CA GLU A 446 -0.89 -22.93 17.70
C GLU A 446 -1.08 -21.58 16.98
N CYS A 447 -2.13 -21.47 16.16
CA CYS A 447 -2.37 -20.29 15.34
C CYS A 447 -3.16 -19.18 16.08
N ASP A 448 -2.54 -18.01 16.29
CA ASP A 448 -3.29 -16.76 16.55
C ASP A 448 -3.31 -15.87 15.30
N PRO A 449 -4.46 -15.69 14.63
CA PRO A 449 -4.59 -14.82 13.46
C PRO A 449 -4.15 -13.36 13.69
N ARG A 450 -4.16 -12.86 14.93
CA ARG A 450 -3.72 -11.49 15.25
C ARG A 450 -2.20 -11.35 15.12
N LEU A 451 -1.46 -12.41 15.46
CA LEU A 451 0.00 -12.45 15.43
C LEU A 451 0.54 -12.96 14.09
N HIS A 452 -0.19 -13.82 13.38
CA HIS A 452 0.37 -14.59 12.26
C HIS A 452 -0.20 -14.22 10.88
N THR A 453 -1.33 -13.51 10.79
CA THR A 453 -1.87 -13.05 9.48
C THR A 453 -0.93 -12.05 8.81
N THR A 454 -0.65 -12.25 7.52
CA THR A 454 0.01 -11.25 6.66
C THR A 454 -0.98 -10.17 6.24
N TYR A 455 -0.62 -8.89 6.38
CA TYR A 455 -1.46 -7.76 5.96
C TYR A 455 -0.64 -6.56 5.45
N ILE A 456 -1.28 -5.72 4.64
CA ILE A 456 -0.71 -4.50 4.04
C ILE A 456 -1.76 -3.39 4.13
N ASP A 457 -1.41 -2.27 4.76
CA ASP A 457 -2.27 -1.09 4.92
C ASP A 457 -1.82 0.02 3.95
N VAL A 458 -2.63 0.30 2.93
CA VAL A 458 -2.30 1.18 1.80
C VAL A 458 -3.13 2.47 1.84
N GLU A 459 -2.52 3.62 1.59
CA GLU A 459 -3.27 4.89 1.46
C GLU A 459 -3.97 4.95 0.09
N PRO A 460 -5.31 5.05 0.02
CA PRO A 460 -6.05 4.79 -1.20
C PRO A 460 -5.90 5.88 -2.27
N THR A 461 -5.57 7.12 -1.89
CA THR A 461 -5.40 8.21 -2.88
C THR A 461 -4.13 7.99 -3.70
N THR A 462 -3.01 7.74 -3.03
CA THR A 462 -1.65 7.68 -3.59
C THR A 462 -1.19 6.27 -3.94
N GLY A 463 -1.82 5.23 -3.40
CA GLY A 463 -1.39 3.83 -3.54
C GLY A 463 -0.12 3.48 -2.75
N VAL A 464 0.37 4.37 -1.87
CA VAL A 464 1.57 4.14 -1.05
C VAL A 464 1.24 3.24 0.13
N THR A 465 2.04 2.20 0.36
CA THR A 465 1.96 1.36 1.56
C THR A 465 2.50 2.12 2.77
N MET A 466 1.68 2.27 3.81
CA MET A 466 2.03 3.04 5.02
C MET A 466 2.38 2.14 6.21
N ARG A 467 1.91 0.89 6.22
CA ARG A 467 2.30 -0.16 7.16
C ARG A 467 2.10 -1.53 6.51
N ALA A 468 3.02 -2.46 6.73
CA ALA A 468 2.87 -3.85 6.33
C ALA A 468 3.47 -4.79 7.37
N ALA A 469 2.98 -6.03 7.41
CA ALA A 469 3.64 -7.16 8.06
C ALA A 469 3.50 -8.39 7.16
N LYS A 470 4.57 -8.72 6.44
CA LYS A 470 4.72 -9.93 5.64
C LYS A 470 5.22 -11.05 6.54
N ARG A 471 4.48 -12.15 6.63
CA ARG A 471 4.73 -13.24 7.59
C ARG A 471 4.70 -14.59 6.88
N LEU A 472 5.83 -15.30 6.89
CA LEU A 472 6.01 -16.59 6.21
C LEU A 472 6.76 -17.58 7.11
N GLN A 473 6.35 -18.85 7.05
CA GLN A 473 6.97 -19.96 7.76
C GLN A 473 7.53 -20.98 6.76
N LEU A 474 8.84 -21.26 6.85
CA LEU A 474 9.48 -22.36 6.14
C LEU A 474 9.34 -23.65 6.97
N SER A 475 8.92 -24.72 6.31
CA SER A 475 8.80 -26.07 6.86
C SER A 475 9.45 -27.08 5.92
N SER A 476 9.86 -28.23 6.45
CA SER A 476 10.42 -29.32 5.66
C SER A 476 9.86 -30.67 6.09
N GLN A 477 9.72 -31.60 5.14
CA GLN A 477 9.07 -32.89 5.35
C GLN A 477 10.08 -34.02 5.39
N LEU A 478 10.01 -34.86 6.43
CA LEU A 478 10.65 -36.17 6.42
C LEU A 478 9.87 -37.10 5.48
N SER A 479 10.45 -37.34 4.30
CA SER A 479 9.97 -38.33 3.33
C SER A 479 10.00 -39.74 3.92
N ASP A 480 9.10 -40.62 3.44
CA ASP A 480 9.09 -42.02 3.89
C ASP A 480 10.35 -42.78 3.48
N THR A 481 11.00 -42.38 2.37
CA THR A 481 12.33 -42.84 1.93
C THR A 481 13.41 -42.49 2.95
N ALA A 482 13.59 -41.21 3.29
CA ALA A 482 14.60 -40.79 4.25
C ALA A 482 14.32 -41.37 5.65
N ARG A 483 13.06 -41.38 6.07
CA ARG A 483 12.59 -41.96 7.34
C ARG A 483 12.90 -43.44 7.46
N ALA A 484 12.53 -44.25 6.46
CA ALA A 484 12.77 -45.69 6.49
C ALA A 484 14.26 -46.06 6.51
N THR A 485 15.10 -45.27 5.83
CA THR A 485 16.55 -45.51 5.77
C THR A 485 17.29 -45.03 7.02
N LEU A 486 16.91 -43.89 7.63
CA LEU A 486 17.69 -43.24 8.69
C LEU A 486 17.09 -43.33 10.10
N GLU A 487 15.76 -43.17 10.21
CA GLU A 487 15.07 -43.04 11.50
C GLU A 487 13.78 -43.91 11.51
N PRO A 488 13.87 -45.23 11.28
CA PRO A 488 12.69 -46.11 11.12
C PRO A 488 11.83 -46.25 12.38
N GLY A 489 12.30 -45.78 13.54
CA GLY A 489 11.49 -45.65 14.77
C GLY A 489 10.48 -44.49 14.74
N ILE A 490 10.64 -43.54 13.81
CA ILE A 490 9.62 -42.54 13.50
C ILE A 490 8.57 -43.23 12.61
N ALA A 491 7.34 -43.36 13.10
CA ALA A 491 6.33 -44.23 12.50
C ALA A 491 5.69 -43.69 11.21
N SER A 492 5.65 -42.36 11.02
CA SER A 492 5.01 -41.68 9.90
C SER A 492 5.91 -40.60 9.30
N SER A 493 5.63 -40.18 8.07
CA SER A 493 6.13 -38.89 7.58
C SER A 493 5.74 -37.77 8.55
N LEU A 494 6.61 -36.76 8.68
CA LEU A 494 6.43 -35.59 9.55
C LEU A 494 6.79 -34.33 8.76
N LEU A 495 5.88 -33.36 8.70
CA LEU A 495 6.21 -31.98 8.32
C LEU A 495 6.61 -31.22 9.58
N LEU A 496 7.87 -30.77 9.66
CA LEU A 496 8.35 -29.97 10.79
C LEU A 496 8.59 -28.53 10.32
N PRO A 497 8.12 -27.51 11.07
CA PRO A 497 8.49 -26.14 10.78
C PRO A 497 9.96 -25.92 11.19
N VAL A 498 10.68 -25.10 10.41
CA VAL A 498 12.12 -24.83 10.60
C VAL A 498 12.31 -23.44 11.21
N PHE A 499 11.70 -22.43 10.60
CA PHE A 499 11.60 -21.07 11.13
C PHE A 499 10.40 -20.36 10.54
N TRP A 500 9.97 -19.26 11.17
CA TRP A 500 9.13 -18.26 10.55
C TRP A 500 9.72 -16.87 10.70
N ALA A 501 9.40 -15.98 9.77
CA ALA A 501 9.90 -14.62 9.73
C ALA A 501 8.78 -13.60 9.52
N GLU A 502 8.97 -12.43 10.10
CA GLU A 502 8.19 -11.21 9.87
C GLU A 502 9.08 -10.16 9.23
N GLU A 503 8.67 -9.64 8.07
CA GLU A 503 9.21 -8.42 7.47
C GLU A 503 8.15 -7.33 7.64
N ALA A 504 8.41 -6.37 8.53
CA ALA A 504 7.43 -5.38 8.96
C ALA A 504 8.01 -3.97 9.05
N SER A 505 7.34 -3.04 8.37
CA SER A 505 7.65 -1.62 8.41
C SER A 505 6.38 -0.79 8.56
N GLN A 506 6.50 0.39 9.17
CA GLN A 506 5.42 1.37 9.30
C GLN A 506 5.97 2.81 9.31
N VAL A 507 5.23 3.75 8.75
CA VAL A 507 5.56 5.18 8.84
C VAL A 507 5.48 5.67 10.29
N SER A 508 6.42 6.54 10.67
CA SER A 508 6.38 7.27 11.93
C SER A 508 5.38 8.43 11.91
N GLU A 509 4.96 8.89 13.10
CA GLU A 509 4.10 10.09 13.26
C GLU A 509 4.68 11.33 12.52
N ALA A 510 6.01 11.48 12.46
CA ALA A 510 6.67 12.59 11.76
C ALA A 510 6.47 12.50 10.24
N GLN A 511 6.69 11.33 9.64
CA GLN A 511 6.42 11.08 8.23
C GLN A 511 4.92 11.22 7.92
N ALA A 512 4.06 10.71 8.81
CA ALA A 512 2.61 10.82 8.66
C ALA A 512 2.09 12.27 8.81
N ALA A 513 2.73 13.10 9.63
CA ALA A 513 2.45 14.53 9.72
C ALA A 513 2.85 15.27 8.43
N ALA A 514 4.01 14.93 7.84
CA ALA A 514 4.42 15.47 6.55
C ALA A 514 3.44 15.07 5.43
N PHE A 515 3.07 13.79 5.34
CA PHE A 515 2.11 13.27 4.35
C PHE A 515 0.71 13.91 4.47
N ARG A 516 0.16 14.02 5.68
CA ARG A 516 -1.10 14.75 5.90
C ARG A 516 -0.97 16.22 5.50
N GLY A 517 0.21 16.80 5.70
CA GLY A 517 0.55 18.16 5.31
C GLY A 517 0.50 18.43 3.80
N SER A 518 0.92 17.47 2.97
CA SER A 518 0.93 17.59 1.51
C SER A 518 -0.38 17.11 0.86
N VAL A 519 -0.88 15.92 1.20
CA VAL A 519 -2.03 15.31 0.53
C VAL A 519 -3.36 15.74 1.17
N TYR A 520 -3.55 15.44 2.46
CA TYR A 520 -4.86 15.57 3.10
C TYR A 520 -5.30 17.04 3.28
N ARG A 521 -4.36 17.98 3.49
CA ARG A 521 -4.69 19.42 3.53
C ARG A 521 -5.28 19.92 2.19
N VAL A 522 -4.76 19.46 1.06
CA VAL A 522 -5.28 19.85 -0.26
C VAL A 522 -6.64 19.22 -0.52
N GLN A 523 -6.82 17.95 -0.17
CA GLN A 523 -8.13 17.28 -0.23
C GLN A 523 -9.20 17.99 0.62
N ALA A 524 -8.86 18.35 1.86
CA ALA A 524 -9.76 19.08 2.75
C ALA A 524 -10.14 20.46 2.19
N LEU A 525 -9.21 21.18 1.56
CA LEU A 525 -9.48 22.45 0.87
C LEU A 525 -10.44 22.25 -0.32
N VAL A 526 -10.25 21.22 -1.15
CA VAL A 526 -11.16 20.89 -2.26
C VAL A 526 -12.56 20.56 -1.75
N ALA A 527 -12.66 19.75 -0.68
CA ALA A 527 -13.92 19.39 -0.06
C ALA A 527 -14.65 20.61 0.52
N ALA A 528 -13.93 21.50 1.21
CA ALA A 528 -14.49 22.74 1.74
C ALA A 528 -14.96 23.69 0.63
N LEU A 529 -14.18 23.85 -0.46
CA LEU A 529 -14.58 24.67 -1.61
C LEU A 529 -15.87 24.14 -2.26
N ARG A 530 -16.00 22.81 -2.41
CA ARG A 530 -17.26 22.19 -2.88
C ARG A 530 -18.43 22.44 -1.93
N ALA A 531 -18.24 22.23 -0.64
CA ALA A 531 -19.30 22.32 0.36
C ALA A 531 -19.81 23.76 0.54
N TYR A 532 -18.94 24.76 0.51
CA TYR A 532 -19.29 26.13 0.91
C TYR A 532 -19.45 27.13 -0.24
N ALA A 533 -18.80 26.94 -1.40
CA ALA A 533 -18.86 27.95 -2.47
C ALA A 533 -20.28 28.09 -3.08
N LEU A 534 -21.03 27.00 -3.22
CA LEU A 534 -22.39 27.04 -3.76
C LEU A 534 -23.41 27.67 -2.77
N PRO A 535 -23.43 27.32 -1.46
CA PRO A 535 -24.21 28.06 -0.47
C PRO A 535 -23.87 29.56 -0.39
N VAL A 536 -22.58 29.92 -0.41
CA VAL A 536 -22.15 31.33 -0.41
C VAL A 536 -22.64 32.06 -1.67
N ALA A 537 -22.56 31.43 -2.84
CA ALA A 537 -23.09 31.99 -4.07
C ALA A 537 -24.61 32.22 -4.01
N ALA A 538 -25.38 31.26 -3.47
CA ALA A 538 -26.82 31.35 -3.32
C ALA A 538 -27.24 32.48 -2.36
N VAL A 539 -26.55 32.63 -1.22
CA VAL A 539 -26.79 33.72 -0.26
C VAL A 539 -26.43 35.08 -0.88
N ALA A 540 -25.29 35.19 -1.56
CA ALA A 540 -24.89 36.42 -2.23
C ALA A 540 -25.89 36.82 -3.34
N ALA A 541 -26.41 35.86 -4.10
CA ALA A 541 -27.44 36.10 -5.11
C ALA A 541 -28.77 36.58 -4.48
N ALA A 542 -29.23 35.94 -3.40
CA ALA A 542 -30.44 36.36 -2.69
C ALA A 542 -30.31 37.79 -2.13
N LEU A 543 -29.16 38.13 -1.55
CA LEU A 543 -28.87 39.48 -1.06
C LEU A 543 -28.79 40.51 -2.20
N ALA A 544 -28.21 40.16 -3.36
CA ALA A 544 -28.17 41.01 -4.54
C ALA A 544 -29.58 41.32 -5.08
N VAL A 545 -30.45 40.30 -5.15
CA VAL A 545 -31.86 40.46 -5.55
C VAL A 545 -32.62 41.34 -4.56
N GLY A 546 -32.45 41.12 -3.24
CA GLY A 546 -33.06 41.96 -2.20
C GLY A 546 -32.62 43.42 -2.28
N ALA A 547 -31.32 43.68 -2.42
CA ALA A 547 -30.76 45.03 -2.56
C ALA A 547 -31.23 45.72 -3.86
N GLY A 548 -31.31 44.97 -4.97
CA GLY A 548 -31.84 45.46 -6.25
C GLY A 548 -33.32 45.83 -6.16
N GLY A 549 -34.14 44.99 -5.53
CA GLY A 549 -35.56 45.24 -5.28
C GLY A 549 -35.79 46.48 -4.39
N ALA A 550 -35.01 46.62 -3.31
CA ALA A 550 -35.04 47.80 -2.46
C ALA A 550 -34.65 49.08 -3.20
N ALA A 551 -33.60 49.05 -4.03
CA ALA A 551 -33.19 50.18 -4.86
C ALA A 551 -34.26 50.58 -5.89
N PHE A 552 -34.92 49.61 -6.52
CA PHE A 552 -36.02 49.84 -7.46
C PHE A 552 -37.26 50.44 -6.78
N ALA A 553 -37.62 49.93 -5.60
CA ALA A 553 -38.72 50.48 -4.79
C ALA A 553 -38.41 51.91 -4.31
N ALA A 554 -37.16 52.20 -3.93
CA ALA A 554 -36.73 53.55 -3.56
C ALA A 554 -36.76 54.52 -4.75
N ALA A 555 -36.29 54.09 -5.94
CA ALA A 555 -36.37 54.89 -7.16
C ALA A 555 -37.83 55.24 -7.51
N ARG A 556 -38.72 54.24 -7.59
CA ARG A 556 -40.16 54.48 -7.86
C ARG A 556 -40.83 55.42 -6.84
N ARG A 557 -40.43 55.39 -5.56
CA ARG A 557 -40.93 56.34 -4.55
C ARG A 557 -40.41 57.76 -4.79
N GLN A 558 -39.20 57.92 -5.33
CA GLN A 558 -38.63 59.22 -5.65
C GLN A 558 -39.21 59.80 -6.96
N ASP A 559 -39.38 58.98 -8.00
CA ASP A 559 -40.06 59.38 -9.25
C ASP A 559 -41.50 59.84 -8.97
N ARG A 560 -42.22 59.10 -8.11
CA ARG A 560 -43.59 59.43 -7.70
C ARG A 560 -43.67 60.76 -6.94
N ARG A 561 -42.71 61.04 -6.04
CA ARG A 561 -42.60 62.34 -5.38
C ARG A 561 -42.29 63.48 -6.35
N GLN A 562 -41.45 63.25 -7.36
CA GLN A 562 -41.18 64.27 -8.36
C GLN A 562 -42.39 64.55 -9.28
N ALA A 563 -43.27 63.57 -9.49
CA ALA A 563 -44.57 63.81 -10.12
C ALA A 563 -45.52 64.60 -9.20
N GLU A 564 -45.56 64.28 -7.90
CA GLU A 564 -46.36 64.99 -6.89
C GLU A 564 -45.89 66.46 -6.71
N ASP A 565 -44.57 66.70 -6.60
CA ASP A 565 -43.98 68.04 -6.53
C ASP A 565 -44.13 68.83 -7.85
N GLY A 566 -44.06 68.16 -9.01
CA GLY A 566 -44.23 68.79 -10.32
C GLY A 566 -45.64 69.36 -10.52
N VAL A 567 -46.67 68.58 -10.17
CA VAL A 567 -48.07 69.02 -10.20
C VAL A 567 -48.30 70.19 -9.22
N ALA A 568 -47.61 70.22 -8.08
CA ALA A 568 -47.70 71.32 -7.11
C ALA A 568 -47.07 72.64 -7.60
N VAL A 569 -46.18 72.61 -8.60
CA VAL A 569 -45.64 73.81 -9.26
C VAL A 569 -46.57 74.30 -10.38
N GLU A 570 -47.14 73.39 -11.17
CA GLU A 570 -48.04 73.71 -12.28
C GLU A 570 -49.39 74.28 -11.78
N ALA A 571 -49.88 73.81 -10.63
CA ALA A 571 -51.11 74.29 -9.98
C ALA A 571 -51.03 75.70 -9.36
N ARG A 572 -49.93 76.47 -9.59
CA ARG A 572 -49.68 77.76 -8.93
C ARG A 572 -49.60 78.96 -9.88
N GLY A 573 -50.14 78.82 -11.10
CA GLY A 573 -49.94 79.76 -12.21
C GLY A 573 -51.18 80.24 -12.97
N VAL A 574 -52.40 80.10 -12.43
CA VAL A 574 -53.64 80.58 -13.07
C VAL A 574 -54.67 81.06 -12.03
N GLY A 575 -55.25 82.25 -12.22
CA GLY A 575 -56.54 82.64 -11.63
C GLY A 575 -56.54 83.77 -10.59
N ASP A 576 -56.55 85.03 -11.05
CA ASP A 576 -57.02 86.20 -10.29
C ASP A 576 -58.49 86.53 -10.66
N GLU A 577 -59.20 87.25 -9.77
CA GLU A 577 -60.41 88.09 -10.03
C GLU A 577 -61.70 87.43 -10.60
N GLU A 578 -62.95 87.79 -10.24
CA GLU A 578 -63.53 88.61 -9.15
C GLU A 578 -65.07 88.33 -9.04
N GLY A 579 -65.80 88.88 -8.06
CA GLY A 579 -67.10 89.52 -8.39
C GLY A 579 -68.50 88.96 -8.02
N GLY A 580 -68.77 88.46 -6.80
CA GLY A 580 -70.10 88.61 -6.14
C GLY A 580 -71.33 87.78 -6.61
N PRO A 581 -72.57 88.12 -6.15
CA PRO A 581 -72.97 88.01 -4.74
C PRO A 581 -74.40 87.42 -4.48
N GLU A 582 -74.84 87.46 -3.20
CA GLU A 582 -76.15 87.07 -2.61
C GLU A 582 -76.45 85.56 -2.43
N GLY A 583 -77.03 85.08 -1.30
CA GLY A 583 -77.32 85.73 -0.01
C GLY A 583 -78.19 84.87 0.95
N GLY A 584 -78.30 85.26 2.25
CA GLY A 584 -79.44 84.90 3.12
C GLY A 584 -79.22 84.02 4.38
N GLY A 585 -79.16 84.65 5.56
CA GLY A 585 -79.51 84.08 6.90
C GLY A 585 -78.52 83.10 7.57
N GLY A 586 -78.43 83.02 8.91
CA GLY A 586 -79.00 83.86 9.97
C GLY A 586 -78.76 83.29 11.39
N ASP A 587 -78.46 84.16 12.36
CA ASP A 587 -78.44 84.03 13.85
C ASP A 587 -77.69 82.87 14.56
N GLY A 588 -77.21 83.09 15.81
CA GLY A 588 -76.71 81.96 16.64
C GLY A 588 -75.73 82.17 17.83
N ALA A 589 -75.87 83.22 18.64
CA ALA A 589 -75.37 83.36 20.04
C ALA A 589 -74.22 82.44 20.61
N SER A 590 -73.02 83.00 20.72
CA SER A 590 -72.20 83.18 21.95
C SER A 590 -72.19 82.18 23.15
N LEU A 591 -70.95 81.89 23.61
CA LEU A 591 -70.45 81.81 25.01
C LEU A 591 -70.63 80.54 25.94
N VAL A 592 -69.46 80.08 26.45
CA VAL A 592 -69.13 79.75 27.87
C VAL A 592 -69.59 78.43 28.55
N ALA A 593 -68.72 77.41 28.43
CA ALA A 593 -67.90 76.77 29.50
C ALA A 593 -68.43 75.85 30.64
N ARG A 594 -67.51 74.93 31.01
CA ARG A 594 -67.06 74.51 32.38
C ARG A 594 -67.64 73.24 33.09
N MET A 595 -66.71 72.30 33.37
CA MET A 595 -66.51 71.49 34.61
C MET A 595 -67.49 70.36 35.01
N GLY A 596 -66.95 69.39 35.77
CA GLY A 596 -67.65 68.20 36.35
C GLY A 596 -67.59 66.96 35.43
N ALA A 597 -66.95 65.82 35.71
CA ALA A 597 -66.40 65.13 36.90
C ALA A 597 -67.32 64.09 37.60
N ASP A 598 -66.75 62.89 37.79
CA ASP A 598 -67.09 61.74 38.66
C ASP A 598 -68.39 60.91 38.53
N GLY A 599 -68.20 59.58 38.56
CA GLY A 599 -69.11 58.57 39.14
C GLY A 599 -70.05 57.79 38.18
N GLY A 600 -70.10 56.45 38.19
CA GLY A 600 -69.24 55.47 38.86
C GLY A 600 -69.84 54.04 38.97
N GLY A 601 -68.97 53.03 39.08
CA GLY A 601 -69.29 51.61 39.41
C GLY A 601 -69.41 50.66 38.20
N GLY A 602 -68.80 49.47 38.17
CA GLY A 602 -67.77 48.80 39.00
C GLY A 602 -67.06 47.71 38.13
N GLY A 603 -65.96 47.04 38.47
CA GLY A 603 -65.24 46.80 39.74
C GLY A 603 -65.35 45.31 40.15
N GLY A 604 -64.30 44.49 40.36
CA GLY A 604 -62.84 44.61 40.14
C GLY A 604 -62.33 43.53 39.14
N THR A 605 -61.32 42.65 39.34
CA THR A 605 -60.15 42.45 40.26
C THR A 605 -59.56 41.03 39.97
N SER A 606 -58.27 40.66 40.04
CA SER A 606 -56.97 41.38 40.12
C SER A 606 -55.77 40.38 40.10
N ASN A 607 -54.58 40.82 39.66
CA ASN A 607 -53.22 40.20 39.81
C ASN A 607 -52.81 38.97 38.96
N GLY A 608 -51.50 38.88 38.65
CA GLY A 608 -50.74 37.69 38.23
C GLY A 608 -49.61 37.39 39.25
N PRO A 609 -48.40 36.84 38.90
CA PRO A 609 -47.88 36.42 37.58
C PRO A 609 -47.05 35.07 37.63
N ALA A 610 -46.21 34.83 36.60
CA ALA A 610 -45.00 33.95 36.55
C ALA A 610 -45.10 32.41 36.32
N GLY A 611 -43.95 31.80 35.94
CA GLY A 611 -43.74 30.36 35.62
C GLY A 611 -43.65 30.08 34.11
N LEU A 612 -42.63 29.49 33.45
CA LEU A 612 -41.61 28.43 33.70
C LEU A 612 -42.06 26.97 33.54
N SER A 613 -41.13 26.13 33.04
CA SER A 613 -41.07 24.64 33.09
C SER A 613 -42.07 23.85 32.21
N GLN A 614 -41.80 22.61 31.74
CA GLN A 614 -40.54 21.83 31.57
C GLN A 614 -40.74 20.71 30.51
N PRO A 615 -39.70 19.94 30.09
CA PRO A 615 -39.80 18.83 29.13
C PRO A 615 -40.02 17.46 29.83
N LEU A 616 -39.97 16.37 29.06
CA LEU A 616 -39.75 15.01 29.58
C LEU A 616 -38.45 14.42 29.03
N LEU A 617 -37.72 13.73 29.91
CA LEU A 617 -36.46 13.01 29.70
C LEU A 617 -36.64 11.55 30.15
N SER A 618 -35.87 10.64 29.56
CA SER A 618 -35.21 9.56 30.33
C SER A 618 -34.17 8.83 29.50
N GLU A 619 -32.91 8.87 29.93
CA GLU A 619 -31.99 7.74 29.78
C GLU A 619 -32.33 6.70 30.88
N GLY A 620 -31.99 5.43 30.67
CA GLY A 620 -32.23 4.38 31.67
C GLY A 620 -31.69 3.03 31.24
N ALA A 621 -30.60 2.59 31.88
CA ALA A 621 -29.83 1.40 31.52
C ALA A 621 -30.55 0.06 31.76
N GLN A 622 -30.21 -0.93 30.93
CA GLN A 622 -29.94 -2.31 31.33
C GLN A 622 -28.87 -2.91 30.41
#